data_AF-A0A930FIX6-F1
#
_entry.id   AF-A0A930FIX6-F1
#
_cell.length_a   1.000
_cell.length_b   1.000
_cell.length_c   1.000
_cell.angle_alpha   90.00
_cell.angle_beta   90.00
_cell.angle_gamma   90.00
#
_symmetry.space_group_name_H-M   'P 1'
#
loop_
_entity.id
_entity.type
_entity.pdbx_description
1 polymer ?
#
loop_
_entity_poly.entity_id
_entity_poly.type
_entity_poly.pdbx_seq_one_letter_code
_entity_poly.pdbx_strand_id
1 'polypeptide(L)'
;TWVEKLGIYMIAVANFFGMFLWISEGWSIVLLVIPVLLSIFVEQYYGKAAFVYQFDKMIEMELERQQRIYRLFALFVDVPMLHKPHAHRRTYLDGVLKMLVGNQPSGHRYLVSRTVIRTSQYMSLLLQLAVVSFVVALFSQPYYWNFIVNALLVMLLGFQLVGVIQSANTQNSHFASLVDSNTRLQDDLSVLMLTMVVSGIVIGISSAIGMRELIGLVGIVFYPIFGVFFTQFYLRFRFIKKRRKI
;
A
#
# COMPACT_ATOMS: atom_id res chain seq x y z
N THR A 1 -14.57 6.46 -44.48
CA THR A 1 -13.58 5.67 -45.28
C THR A 1 -12.74 6.61 -46.15
N TRP A 2 -11.52 6.25 -46.56
CA TRP A 2 -10.65 7.14 -47.37
C TRP A 2 -11.31 7.61 -48.69
N VAL A 3 -12.21 6.79 -49.23
CA VAL A 3 -13.01 7.08 -50.43
C VAL A 3 -14.04 8.18 -50.19
N GLU A 4 -14.71 8.19 -49.03
CA GLU A 4 -15.63 9.29 -48.65
C GLU A 4 -14.88 10.61 -48.51
N LYS A 5 -13.66 10.59 -47.95
CA LYS A 5 -12.82 11.79 -47.82
C LYS A 5 -12.47 12.36 -49.20
N LEU A 6 -11.99 11.51 -50.11
CA LEU A 6 -11.71 11.92 -51.49
C LEU A 6 -12.95 12.46 -52.22
N GLY A 7 -14.12 11.85 -52.00
CA GLY A 7 -15.38 12.33 -52.56
C GLY A 7 -15.76 13.75 -52.12
N ILE A 8 -15.64 14.04 -50.82
CA ILE A 8 -15.93 15.37 -50.27
C ILE A 8 -14.95 16.42 -50.81
N TYR A 9 -13.66 16.11 -50.87
CA TYR A 9 -12.66 17.02 -51.44
C TYR A 9 -12.86 17.25 -52.95
N MET A 10 -13.22 16.22 -53.71
CA MET A 10 -13.52 16.35 -55.15
C MET A 10 -14.77 17.21 -55.41
N ILE A 11 -15.82 17.08 -54.59
CA ILE A 11 -17.02 17.91 -54.68
C ILE A 11 -16.70 19.38 -54.32
N ALA A 12 -15.87 19.62 -53.30
CA ALA A 12 -15.44 20.97 -52.93
C ALA A 12 -14.59 21.63 -54.04
N VAL A 13 -13.69 20.88 -54.66
CA VAL A 13 -12.88 21.37 -55.80
C VAL A 13 -13.75 21.65 -57.02
N ALA A 14 -14.71 20.77 -57.34
CA ALA A 14 -15.67 21.00 -58.43
C ALA A 14 -16.56 22.23 -58.19
N ASN A 15 -17.00 22.46 -56.95
CA ASN A 15 -17.77 23.66 -56.60
C ASN A 15 -16.94 24.94 -56.76
N PHE A 16 -15.66 24.92 -56.34
CA PHE A 16 -14.75 26.04 -56.49
C PHE A 16 -14.50 26.42 -57.96
N PHE A 17 -14.24 25.42 -58.81
CA PHE A 17 -14.07 25.65 -60.25
C PHE A 17 -15.36 26.13 -60.93
N GLY A 18 -16.53 25.63 -60.51
CA GLY A 18 -17.83 26.08 -61.01
C GLY A 18 -18.15 27.53 -60.64
N MET A 19 -17.79 27.98 -59.44
CA MET A 19 -18.05 29.34 -58.97
C MET A 19 -17.07 30.39 -59.54
N PHE A 20 -15.82 30.00 -59.80
CA PHE A 20 -14.81 30.87 -60.42
C PHE A 20 -15.20 31.33 -61.84
N LEU A 21 -16.04 30.55 -62.55
CA LEU A 21 -16.49 30.86 -63.91
C LEU A 21 -17.69 31.81 -63.97
N TRP A 22 -18.39 32.09 -62.86
CA TRP A 22 -19.70 32.76 -62.91
C TRP A 22 -19.92 33.91 -61.93
N ILE A 23 -19.05 34.11 -60.92
CA ILE A 23 -19.27 35.10 -59.86
C ILE A 23 -18.02 35.94 -59.55
N SER A 24 -18.24 37.22 -59.24
CA SER A 24 -17.24 38.21 -58.80
C SER A 24 -16.24 37.64 -57.77
N GLU A 25 -14.96 37.95 -57.97
CA GLU A 25 -13.78 37.39 -57.29
C GLU A 25 -13.88 37.28 -55.76
N GLY A 26 -14.65 38.16 -55.09
CA GLY A 26 -14.77 38.18 -53.63
C GLY A 26 -15.63 37.05 -53.02
N TRP A 27 -16.67 36.58 -53.72
CA TRP A 27 -17.61 35.60 -53.16
C TRP A 27 -17.13 34.15 -53.31
N SER A 28 -16.20 33.89 -54.23
CA SER A 28 -15.65 32.56 -54.48
C SER A 28 -14.81 32.03 -53.31
N ILE A 29 -14.17 32.94 -52.54
CA ILE A 29 -13.31 32.56 -51.41
C ILE A 29 -14.18 32.09 -50.22
N VAL A 30 -15.28 32.80 -49.95
CA VAL A 30 -16.17 32.48 -48.82
C VAL A 30 -16.81 31.10 -49.00
N LEU A 31 -17.21 30.77 -50.23
CA LEU A 31 -17.87 29.49 -50.55
C LEU A 31 -16.92 28.29 -50.57
N LEU A 32 -15.60 28.49 -50.69
CA LEU A 32 -14.62 27.41 -50.49
C LEU A 32 -14.28 27.20 -49.01
N VAL A 33 -14.13 28.30 -48.25
CA VAL A 33 -13.65 28.22 -46.87
C VAL A 33 -14.68 27.55 -45.96
N ILE A 34 -15.98 27.83 -46.12
CA ILE A 34 -17.05 27.28 -45.29
C ILE A 34 -17.08 25.73 -45.31
N PRO A 35 -17.15 25.05 -46.47
CA PRO A 35 -17.21 23.59 -46.51
C PRO A 35 -15.90 22.91 -46.06
N VAL A 36 -14.73 23.52 -46.30
CA VAL A 36 -13.45 23.01 -45.81
C VAL A 36 -13.40 23.06 -44.28
N LEU A 37 -13.82 24.18 -43.69
CA LEU A 37 -13.84 24.37 -42.25
C LEU A 37 -14.86 23.44 -41.57
N LEU A 38 -16.01 23.22 -42.21
CA LEU A 38 -17.03 22.29 -41.75
C LEU A 38 -16.55 20.83 -41.82
N SER A 39 -15.80 20.45 -42.86
CA SER A 39 -15.15 19.12 -42.96
C SER A 39 -14.14 18.88 -41.83
N ILE A 40 -13.31 19.87 -41.53
CA ILE A 40 -12.34 19.78 -40.42
C ILE A 40 -13.07 19.68 -39.08
N PHE A 41 -14.16 20.44 -38.90
CA PHE A 41 -14.97 20.40 -37.67
C PHE A 41 -15.62 19.03 -37.46
N VAL A 42 -16.21 18.44 -38.50
CA VAL A 42 -16.82 17.10 -38.44
C VAL A 42 -15.77 16.04 -38.11
N GLU A 43 -14.57 16.12 -38.67
CA GLU A 43 -13.50 15.16 -38.38
C GLU A 43 -13.00 15.26 -36.93
N GLN A 44 -12.90 16.47 -36.36
CA GLN A 44 -12.50 16.62 -34.96
C GLN A 44 -13.58 16.14 -33.97
N TYR A 45 -14.86 16.38 -34.28
CA TYR A 45 -15.96 16.06 -33.38
C TYR A 45 -16.38 14.58 -33.47
N TYR A 46 -16.45 14.03 -34.68
CA TYR A 46 -16.88 12.64 -34.91
C TYR A 46 -15.72 11.66 -35.09
N GLY A 47 -14.55 12.10 -35.56
CA GLY A 47 -13.37 11.22 -35.72
C GLY A 47 -12.77 10.76 -34.39
N LYS A 48 -13.01 11.49 -33.31
CA LYS A 48 -12.66 11.09 -31.93
C LYS A 48 -13.78 10.29 -31.23
N ALA A 49 -14.96 10.24 -31.82
CA ALA A 49 -16.11 9.48 -31.32
C ALA A 49 -16.12 8.02 -31.81
N ALA A 50 -15.09 7.57 -32.53
CA ALA A 50 -14.78 6.17 -32.70
C ALA A 50 -14.34 5.60 -31.33
N PHE A 51 -15.34 5.25 -30.53
CA PHE A 51 -15.32 4.49 -29.29
C PHE A 51 -14.17 3.47 -29.26
N VAL A 52 -13.04 3.85 -28.65
CA VAL A 52 -12.11 2.86 -28.11
C VAL A 52 -12.78 2.36 -26.83
N TYR A 53 -13.68 1.38 -26.97
CA TYR A 53 -14.16 0.62 -25.82
C TYR A 53 -12.94 0.06 -25.09
N GLN A 54 -12.57 0.69 -23.97
CA GLN A 54 -11.52 0.17 -23.09
C GLN A 54 -12.11 -1.02 -22.33
N PHE A 55 -12.31 -2.14 -23.04
CA PHE A 55 -12.91 -3.35 -22.50
C PHE A 55 -12.21 -3.79 -21.22
N ASP A 56 -10.89 -3.69 -21.16
CA ASP A 56 -10.11 -4.00 -19.96
C ASP A 56 -10.57 -3.19 -18.75
N LYS A 57 -10.76 -1.88 -18.93
CA LYS A 57 -11.24 -0.99 -17.87
C LYS A 57 -12.69 -1.29 -17.47
N MET A 58 -13.54 -1.61 -18.45
CA MET A 58 -14.94 -1.97 -18.17
C MET A 58 -15.05 -3.31 -17.43
N ILE A 59 -14.21 -4.29 -17.78
CA ILE A 59 -14.10 -5.58 -17.10
C ILE A 59 -13.60 -5.38 -15.67
N GLU A 60 -12.57 -4.55 -15.47
CA GLU A 60 -12.05 -4.22 -14.14
C GLU A 60 -13.12 -3.56 -13.26
N MET A 61 -13.84 -2.58 -13.81
CA MET A 61 -14.95 -1.93 -13.12
C MET A 61 -16.07 -2.90 -12.72
N GLU A 62 -16.40 -3.85 -13.59
CA GLU A 62 -17.43 -4.85 -13.32
C GLU A 62 -16.99 -5.86 -12.26
N LEU A 63 -15.73 -6.31 -12.30
CA LEU A 63 -15.14 -7.16 -11.28
C LEU A 63 -15.16 -6.47 -9.90
N GLU A 64 -14.80 -5.19 -9.82
CA GLU A 64 -14.88 -4.41 -8.58
C GLU A 64 -16.32 -4.30 -8.05
N ARG A 65 -17.30 -4.10 -8.94
CA ARG A 65 -18.72 -4.06 -8.59
C ARG A 65 -19.19 -5.39 -8.03
N GLN A 66 -18.83 -6.52 -8.66
CA GLN A 66 -19.14 -7.86 -8.17
C GLN A 66 -18.54 -8.10 -6.78
N GLN A 67 -17.28 -7.69 -6.54
CA GLN A 67 -16.66 -7.80 -5.22
C GLN A 67 -17.35 -6.97 -4.13
N ARG A 68 -17.96 -5.82 -4.46
CA ARG A 68 -18.80 -5.07 -3.50
C ARG A 68 -20.03 -5.88 -3.10
N ILE A 69 -20.71 -6.51 -4.05
CA ILE A 69 -21.90 -7.32 -3.80
C ILE A 69 -21.56 -8.57 -3.00
N TYR A 70 -20.48 -9.27 -3.37
CA TYR A 70 -20.03 -10.45 -2.63
C TYR A 70 -19.68 -10.13 -1.18
N ARG A 71 -19.07 -8.98 -0.89
CA ARG A 71 -18.84 -8.55 0.51
C ARG A 71 -20.11 -8.39 1.32
N LEU A 72 -21.23 -8.00 0.72
CA LEU A 72 -22.53 -7.95 1.42
C LEU A 72 -23.05 -9.35 1.71
N PHE A 73 -22.97 -10.27 0.75
CA PHE A 73 -23.37 -11.66 0.97
C PHE A 73 -22.49 -12.38 2.00
N ALA A 74 -21.20 -12.05 2.04
CA ALA A 74 -20.26 -12.55 3.04
C ALA A 74 -20.65 -12.23 4.49
N LEU A 75 -21.52 -11.23 4.72
CA LEU A 75 -22.02 -10.92 6.06
C LEU A 75 -23.04 -11.96 6.55
N PHE A 76 -23.67 -12.69 5.63
CA PHE A 76 -24.73 -13.65 5.94
C PHE A 76 -24.30 -15.09 5.71
N VAL A 77 -23.42 -15.33 4.74
CA VAL A 77 -23.00 -16.67 4.31
C VAL A 77 -21.52 -16.64 3.93
N ASP A 78 -20.77 -17.69 4.24
CA ASP A 78 -19.41 -17.85 3.75
C ASP A 78 -19.41 -18.07 2.21
N VAL A 79 -19.02 -17.03 1.47
CA VAL A 79 -18.95 -17.07 0.00
C VAL A 79 -17.52 -17.42 -0.45
N PRO A 80 -17.29 -18.54 -1.17
CA PRO A 80 -15.95 -18.95 -1.60
C PRO A 80 -15.33 -18.04 -2.68
N MET A 81 -16.15 -17.23 -3.36
CA MET A 81 -15.75 -16.34 -4.46
C MET A 81 -15.38 -14.91 -4.02
N LEU A 82 -15.28 -14.65 -2.72
CA LEU A 82 -14.61 -13.42 -2.27
C LEU A 82 -13.14 -13.50 -2.66
N HIS A 83 -12.75 -12.69 -3.64
CA HIS A 83 -11.33 -12.44 -3.85
C HIS A 83 -10.86 -11.69 -2.61
N LYS A 84 -10.01 -12.35 -1.81
CA LYS A 84 -9.33 -11.68 -0.70
C LYS A 84 -8.69 -10.42 -1.28
N PRO A 85 -8.83 -9.25 -0.62
CA PRO A 85 -8.39 -7.97 -1.18
C PRO A 85 -7.02 -8.15 -1.81
N HIS A 86 -6.92 -7.86 -3.12
CA HIS A 86 -5.68 -8.01 -3.87
C HIS A 86 -4.58 -7.34 -3.07
N ALA A 87 -3.59 -8.14 -2.64
CA ALA A 87 -2.50 -7.64 -1.84
C ALA A 87 -1.66 -6.72 -2.74
N HIS A 88 -1.97 -5.42 -2.71
CA HIS A 88 -1.22 -4.43 -3.47
C HIS A 88 0.24 -4.55 -3.07
N ARG A 89 1.11 -4.80 -4.06
CA ARG A 89 2.55 -4.92 -3.83
C ARG A 89 3.04 -3.59 -3.27
N ARG A 90 3.54 -3.60 -2.04
CA ARG A 90 4.12 -2.42 -1.37
C ARG A 90 5.63 -2.43 -1.60
N THR A 91 6.05 -1.97 -2.78
CA THR A 91 7.47 -1.94 -3.17
C THR A 91 8.35 -1.15 -2.18
N TYR A 92 7.78 -0.16 -1.47
CA TYR A 92 8.51 0.60 -0.44
C TYR A 92 8.91 -0.25 0.79
N LEU A 93 8.26 -1.39 1.02
CA LEU A 93 8.58 -2.29 2.14
C LEU A 93 9.66 -3.32 1.81
N ASP A 94 10.08 -3.43 0.54
CA ASP A 94 11.14 -4.36 0.13
C ASP A 94 12.50 -3.97 0.73
N GLY A 95 12.75 -2.67 1.00
CA GLY A 95 13.95 -2.20 1.69
C GLY A 95 14.01 -2.62 3.16
N VAL A 96 12.88 -2.52 3.87
CA VAL A 96 12.73 -2.99 5.25
C VAL A 96 12.89 -4.51 5.33
N LEU A 97 12.41 -5.25 4.31
CA LEU A 97 12.59 -6.70 4.22
C LEU A 97 14.06 -7.08 4.09
N LYS A 98 14.83 -6.42 3.22
CA LYS A 98 16.28 -6.69 3.09
C LYS A 98 17.03 -6.45 4.41
N MET A 99 16.67 -5.39 5.13
CA MET A 99 17.24 -5.10 6.46
C MET A 99 16.81 -6.13 7.51
N LEU A 100 15.58 -6.65 7.43
CA LEU A 100 15.07 -7.68 8.35
C LEU A 100 15.72 -9.06 8.18
N VAL A 101 15.94 -9.42 6.93
CA VAL A 101 16.38 -10.74 6.48
C VAL A 101 17.89 -10.94 6.71
N GLY A 102 18.69 -9.88 6.58
CA GLY A 102 20.14 -9.96 6.71
C GLY A 102 20.82 -10.69 5.54
N ASN A 103 22.14 -10.88 5.61
CA ASN A 103 22.94 -11.39 4.49
C ASN A 103 22.81 -12.91 4.25
N GLN A 104 22.37 -13.69 5.27
CA GLN A 104 22.16 -15.15 5.19
C GLN A 104 20.99 -15.59 6.08
N PRO A 105 19.73 -15.40 5.65
CA PRO A 105 18.58 -15.86 6.42
C PRO A 105 18.41 -17.38 6.36
N SER A 106 18.01 -18.00 7.46
CA SER A 106 17.32 -19.29 7.41
C SER A 106 16.01 -19.11 6.61
N GLY A 107 15.56 -20.15 5.89
CA GLY A 107 14.30 -20.08 5.13
C GLY A 107 13.11 -19.68 5.99
N HIS A 108 13.08 -20.10 7.26
CA HIS A 108 12.07 -19.72 8.24
C HIS A 108 12.08 -18.23 8.57
N ARG A 109 13.26 -17.66 8.87
CA ARG A 109 13.41 -16.23 9.18
C ARG A 109 12.94 -15.35 8.01
N TYR A 110 13.23 -15.75 6.77
CA TYR A 110 12.73 -15.05 5.58
C TYR A 110 11.20 -15.08 5.48
N LEU A 111 10.58 -16.24 5.72
CA LEU A 111 9.12 -16.38 5.66
C LEU A 111 8.42 -15.55 6.76
N VAL A 112 8.92 -15.60 7.99
CA VAL A 112 8.34 -14.85 9.11
C VAL A 112 8.50 -13.35 8.90
N SER A 113 9.70 -12.87 8.55
CA SER A 113 9.93 -11.45 8.27
C SER A 113 9.07 -10.92 7.12
N ARG A 114 8.94 -11.69 6.03
CA ARG A 114 8.07 -11.33 4.90
C ARG A 114 6.60 -11.30 5.30
N THR A 115 6.17 -12.20 6.18
CA THR A 115 4.78 -12.23 6.65
C THR A 115 4.47 -11.06 7.59
N VAL A 116 5.40 -10.68 8.48
CA VAL A 116 5.27 -9.49 9.34
C VAL A 116 5.11 -8.22 8.48
N ILE A 117 5.93 -8.09 7.43
CA ILE A 117 5.88 -6.93 6.52
C ILE A 117 4.62 -6.93 5.64
N ARG A 118 4.17 -8.11 5.20
CA ARG A 118 2.95 -8.26 4.39
C ARG A 118 1.68 -7.99 5.20
N THR A 119 1.72 -8.21 6.52
CA THR A 119 0.57 -8.04 7.40
C THR A 119 0.32 -6.55 7.64
N SER A 120 -0.65 -5.96 6.92
CA SER A 120 -1.00 -4.53 7.06
C SER A 120 -1.38 -4.16 8.50
N GLN A 121 -1.88 -5.12 9.27
CA GLN A 121 -2.27 -4.95 10.65
C GLN A 121 -1.09 -4.46 11.51
N TYR A 122 0.12 -4.99 11.31
CA TYR A 122 1.30 -4.54 12.07
C TYR A 122 1.68 -3.09 11.74
N MET A 123 1.73 -2.75 10.45
CA MET A 123 2.10 -1.40 10.01
C MET A 123 1.08 -0.35 10.48
N SER A 124 -0.22 -0.66 10.36
CA SER A 124 -1.30 0.21 10.83
C SER A 124 -1.22 0.45 12.34
N LEU A 125 -0.92 -0.61 13.09
CA LEU A 125 -0.83 -0.59 14.54
C LEU A 125 0.40 0.17 15.03
N LEU A 126 1.56 -0.02 14.38
CA LEU A 126 2.76 0.76 14.66
C LEU A 126 2.51 2.25 14.42
N LEU A 127 1.83 2.60 13.31
CA LEU A 127 1.46 3.98 13.01
C LEU A 127 0.50 4.55 14.07
N GLN A 128 -0.54 3.80 14.46
CA GLN A 128 -1.46 4.23 15.51
C GLN A 128 -0.74 4.48 16.84
N LEU A 129 0.13 3.57 17.27
CA LEU A 129 0.90 3.73 18.51
C LEU A 129 1.92 4.86 18.42
N ALA A 130 2.50 5.10 17.24
CA ALA A 130 3.36 6.25 17.01
C ALA A 130 2.58 7.57 17.12
N VAL A 131 1.37 7.66 16.56
CA VAL A 131 0.50 8.84 16.71
C VAL A 131 0.09 9.05 18.17
N VAL A 132 -0.28 7.98 18.88
CA VAL A 132 -0.60 8.07 20.31
C VAL A 132 0.62 8.53 21.11
N SER A 133 1.81 8.00 20.82
CA SER A 133 3.09 8.42 21.42
C SER A 133 3.35 9.91 21.21
N PHE A 134 3.12 10.41 19.99
CA PHE A 134 3.24 11.83 19.65
C PHE A 134 2.28 12.70 20.48
N VAL A 135 1.00 12.32 20.52
CA VAL A 135 -0.04 13.05 21.25
C VAL A 135 0.28 13.09 22.74
N VAL A 136 0.67 11.95 23.32
CA VAL A 136 1.09 11.89 24.74
C VAL A 136 2.30 12.78 25.01
N ALA A 137 3.22 12.90 24.06
CA ALA A 137 4.37 13.80 24.15
C ALA A 137 4.02 15.29 24.10
N LEU A 138 2.96 15.66 23.38
CA LEU A 138 2.49 17.05 23.34
C LEU A 138 1.79 17.49 24.63
N PHE A 139 1.00 16.61 25.26
CA PHE A 139 0.15 16.99 26.41
C PHE A 139 0.77 16.70 27.78
N SER A 140 1.80 15.87 27.87
CA SER A 140 2.42 15.50 29.15
C SER A 140 3.36 16.60 29.66
N GLN A 141 2.86 17.45 30.55
CA GLN A 141 3.64 18.50 31.24
C GLN A 141 4.89 17.96 31.97
N PRO A 142 4.80 16.91 32.81
CA PRO A 142 5.98 16.26 33.36
C PRO A 142 6.61 15.25 32.38
N TYR A 143 7.93 15.36 32.16
CA TYR A 143 8.67 14.47 31.28
C TYR A 143 8.68 13.01 31.74
N TYR A 144 8.69 12.76 33.05
CA TYR A 144 8.67 11.39 33.60
C TYR A 144 7.44 10.59 33.15
N TRP A 145 6.26 11.22 33.13
CA TRP A 145 5.03 10.56 32.71
C TRP A 145 5.06 10.18 31.23
N ASN A 146 5.65 11.04 30.41
CA ASN A 146 5.83 10.74 28.99
C ASN A 146 6.66 9.46 28.79
N PHE A 147 7.81 9.36 29.48
CA PHE A 147 8.68 8.18 29.39
C PHE A 147 7.97 6.90 29.85
N ILE A 148 7.21 6.96 30.94
CA ILE A 148 6.47 5.81 31.47
C ILE A 148 5.41 5.34 30.47
N VAL A 149 4.60 6.27 29.94
CA VAL A 149 3.52 5.92 29.01
C VAL A 149 4.09 5.37 27.71
N ASN A 150 5.13 5.99 27.15
CA ASN A 150 5.77 5.49 25.93
C ASN A 150 6.44 4.13 26.13
N ALA A 151 7.06 3.88 27.28
CA ALA A 151 7.58 2.55 27.62
C ALA A 151 6.46 1.50 27.65
N LEU A 152 5.27 1.86 28.17
CA LEU A 152 4.09 1.00 28.16
C LEU A 152 3.59 0.75 26.73
N LEU A 153 3.56 1.77 25.86
CA LEU A 153 3.21 1.61 24.44
C LEU A 153 4.15 0.64 23.72
N VAL A 154 5.47 0.73 23.96
CA VAL A 154 6.46 -0.21 23.43
C VAL A 154 6.16 -1.64 23.90
N MET A 155 5.83 -1.82 25.18
CA MET A 155 5.46 -3.12 25.73
C MET A 155 4.20 -3.69 25.05
N LEU A 156 3.19 -2.84 24.84
CA LEU A 156 1.94 -3.21 24.19
C LEU A 156 2.16 -3.64 22.73
N LEU A 157 3.02 -2.91 22.01
CA LEU A 157 3.46 -3.26 20.65
C LEU A 157 4.18 -4.61 20.64
N GLY A 158 5.00 -4.87 21.67
CA GLY A 158 5.64 -6.17 21.92
C GLY A 158 4.65 -7.32 21.97
N PHE A 159 3.58 -7.17 22.74
CA PHE A 159 2.53 -8.18 22.84
C PHE A 159 1.77 -8.39 21.53
N GLN A 160 1.47 -7.31 20.82
CA GLN A 160 0.76 -7.38 19.56
C GLN A 160 1.59 -8.06 18.46
N LEU A 161 2.89 -7.79 18.43
CA LEU A 161 3.80 -8.40 17.46
C LEU A 161 3.97 -9.91 17.67
N VAL A 162 3.92 -10.40 18.92
CA VAL A 162 3.86 -11.85 19.21
C VAL A 162 2.64 -12.49 18.54
N GLY A 163 1.49 -11.82 18.58
CA GLY A 163 0.27 -12.26 17.90
C GLY A 163 0.48 -12.38 16.38
N VAL A 164 1.14 -11.40 15.77
CA VAL A 164 1.46 -11.39 14.33
C VAL A 164 2.39 -12.53 13.92
N ILE A 165 3.44 -12.80 14.71
CA ILE A 165 4.34 -13.94 14.47
C ILE A 165 3.59 -15.26 14.61
N GLN A 166 2.70 -15.38 15.61
CA GLN A 166 1.90 -16.58 15.78
C GLN A 166 0.93 -16.79 14.61
N SER A 167 0.25 -15.74 14.13
CA SER A 167 -0.61 -15.83 12.94
C SER A 167 0.18 -16.16 11.67
N ALA A 168 1.40 -15.63 11.53
CA ALA A 168 2.28 -15.92 10.40
C ALA A 168 2.67 -17.41 10.38
N ASN A 169 2.99 -17.94 11.55
CA ASN A 169 3.33 -19.34 11.75
C ASN A 169 2.14 -20.28 11.50
N THR A 170 0.91 -19.87 11.83
CA THR A 170 -0.30 -20.64 11.53
C THR A 170 -0.63 -20.62 10.04
N GLN A 171 -0.46 -19.47 9.37
CA GLN A 171 -0.73 -19.33 7.94
C GLN A 171 0.28 -20.12 7.08
N ASN A 172 1.54 -20.19 7.52
CA ASN A 172 2.61 -20.92 6.84
C ASN A 172 2.93 -22.25 7.54
N SER A 173 1.94 -22.88 8.18
CA SER A 173 2.11 -24.08 9.01
C SER A 173 2.86 -25.21 8.31
N HIS A 174 2.61 -25.41 7.00
CA HIS A 174 3.27 -26.40 6.17
C HIS A 174 4.80 -26.22 6.08
N PHE A 175 5.29 -24.98 6.03
CA PHE A 175 6.73 -24.70 6.00
C PHE A 175 7.32 -24.59 7.41
N ALA A 176 6.51 -24.14 8.37
CA ALA A 176 6.91 -23.98 9.76
C ALA A 176 7.10 -25.31 10.51
N SER A 177 6.56 -26.42 10.00
CA SER A 177 6.76 -27.78 10.54
C SER A 177 8.04 -28.46 10.05
N LEU A 178 8.66 -27.96 8.99
CA LEU A 178 9.87 -28.55 8.38
C LEU A 178 11.17 -28.12 9.10
N VAL A 179 11.07 -27.17 10.02
CA VAL A 179 12.22 -26.56 10.71
C VAL A 179 12.22 -26.99 12.17
N ASP A 180 13.40 -27.32 12.70
CA ASP A 180 13.57 -27.71 14.09
C ASP A 180 13.02 -26.64 15.05
N SER A 181 12.41 -27.09 16.15
CA SER A 181 11.72 -26.22 17.10
C SER A 181 12.64 -25.22 17.80
N ASN A 182 13.94 -25.55 17.96
CA ASN A 182 14.91 -24.64 18.58
C ASN A 182 15.36 -23.55 17.63
N THR A 183 15.67 -23.88 16.37
CA THR A 183 16.09 -22.90 15.36
C THR A 183 14.95 -21.97 15.00
N ARG A 184 13.72 -22.49 14.92
CA ARG A 184 12.49 -21.71 14.72
C ARG A 184 12.28 -20.64 15.79
N LEU A 185 12.46 -20.98 17.06
CA LEU A 185 12.29 -20.00 18.15
C LEU A 185 13.37 -18.93 18.14
N GLN A 186 14.61 -19.29 17.80
CA GLN A 186 15.69 -18.31 17.65
C GLN A 186 15.39 -17.36 16.50
N ASP A 187 14.87 -17.87 15.38
CA ASP A 187 14.47 -17.07 14.23
C ASP A 187 13.30 -16.14 14.57
N ASP A 188 12.25 -16.64 15.23
CA ASP A 188 11.11 -15.83 15.69
C ASP A 188 11.55 -14.73 16.64
N LEU A 189 12.41 -15.04 17.61
CA LEU A 189 12.96 -14.05 18.55
C LEU A 189 13.86 -13.04 17.85
N SER A 190 14.62 -13.43 16.82
CA SER A 190 15.47 -12.52 16.06
C SER A 190 14.64 -11.51 15.25
N VAL A 191 13.57 -11.96 14.61
CA VAL A 191 12.64 -11.10 13.86
C VAL A 191 11.93 -10.14 14.82
N LEU A 192 11.45 -10.67 15.95
CA LEU A 192 10.81 -9.91 17.01
C LEU A 192 11.72 -8.82 17.59
N MET A 193 13.00 -9.15 17.83
CA MET A 193 13.97 -8.20 18.35
C MET A 193 14.21 -7.05 17.37
N LEU A 194 14.44 -7.37 16.10
CA LEU A 194 14.73 -6.35 15.10
C LEU A 194 13.53 -5.41 14.86
N THR A 195 12.32 -5.96 14.85
CA THR A 195 11.09 -5.18 14.71
C THR A 195 10.77 -4.36 15.97
N MET A 196 11.11 -4.85 17.17
CA MET A 196 11.10 -4.06 18.41
C MET A 196 12.09 -2.89 18.36
N VAL A 197 13.29 -3.09 17.81
CA VAL A 197 14.26 -2.00 17.64
C VAL A 197 13.71 -0.94 16.69
N VAL A 198 13.22 -1.35 15.52
CA VAL A 198 12.63 -0.43 14.54
C VAL A 198 11.45 0.34 15.13
N SER A 199 10.52 -0.35 15.80
CA SER A 199 9.36 0.30 16.42
C SER A 199 9.75 1.22 17.59
N GLY A 200 10.74 0.83 18.40
CA GLY A 200 11.30 1.66 19.46
C GLY A 200 11.92 2.96 18.92
N ILE A 201 12.62 2.89 17.78
CA ILE A 201 13.16 4.08 17.10
C ILE A 201 12.02 4.98 16.62
N VAL A 202 10.99 4.41 15.98
CA VAL A 202 9.85 5.20 15.49
C VAL A 202 9.09 5.88 16.64
N ILE A 203 8.82 5.17 17.74
CA ILE A 203 8.21 5.74 18.94
C ILE A 203 9.12 6.80 19.57
N GLY A 204 10.43 6.57 19.61
CA GLY A 204 11.40 7.54 20.11
C GLY A 204 11.44 8.83 19.30
N ILE A 205 11.44 8.73 17.96
CA ILE A 205 11.36 9.89 17.07
C ILE A 205 10.03 10.62 17.28
N SER A 206 8.92 9.88 17.33
CA SER A 206 7.58 10.44 17.56
C SER A 206 7.51 11.22 18.88
N SER A 207 8.02 10.63 19.95
CA SER A 207 8.11 11.25 21.27
C SER A 207 9.02 12.48 21.27
N ALA A 208 10.16 12.43 20.58
CA ALA A 208 11.12 13.52 20.49
C ALA A 208 10.56 14.73 19.71
N ILE A 209 9.71 14.51 18.71
CA ILE A 209 9.03 15.60 17.99
C ILE A 209 7.94 16.23 18.87
N GLY A 210 7.23 15.43 19.66
CA GLY A 210 6.19 15.93 20.55
C GLY A 210 6.73 16.69 21.77
N MET A 211 7.89 16.29 22.30
CA MET A 211 8.55 16.99 23.40
C MET A 211 9.35 18.18 22.89
N ARG A 212 9.13 19.36 23.46
CA ARG A 212 9.94 20.57 23.15
C ARG A 212 11.32 20.56 23.82
N GLU A 213 11.52 19.67 24.79
CA GLU A 213 12.73 19.58 25.61
C GLU A 213 13.78 18.65 24.98
N LEU A 214 15.06 18.98 25.15
CA LEU A 214 16.19 18.16 24.68
C LEU A 214 16.20 16.74 25.27
N ILE A 215 15.56 16.55 26.44
CA ILE A 215 15.44 15.25 27.10
C ILE A 215 14.71 14.21 26.21
N GLY A 216 13.86 14.64 25.27
CA GLY A 216 13.13 13.76 24.37
C GLY A 216 14.04 12.95 23.44
N LEU A 217 15.24 13.47 23.13
CA LEU A 217 16.24 12.76 22.31
C LEU A 217 16.76 11.49 22.98
N VAL A 218 16.78 11.46 24.32
CA VAL A 218 17.16 10.25 25.09
C VAL A 218 16.18 9.10 24.81
N GLY A 219 14.91 9.42 24.53
CA GLY A 219 13.89 8.43 24.15
C GLY A 219 14.26 7.61 22.93
N ILE A 220 14.95 8.20 21.95
CA ILE A 220 15.37 7.52 20.70
C ILE A 220 16.27 6.32 21.00
N VAL A 221 17.10 6.41 22.05
CA VAL A 221 18.01 5.33 22.47
C VAL A 221 17.36 4.44 23.53
N PHE A 222 16.60 5.04 24.45
CA PHE A 222 15.98 4.35 25.57
C PHE A 222 14.90 3.33 25.13
N TYR A 223 13.98 3.70 24.25
CA TYR A 223 12.87 2.81 23.87
C TYR A 223 13.33 1.56 23.09
N PRO A 224 14.29 1.62 22.15
CA PRO A 224 14.86 0.42 21.54
C PRO A 224 15.55 -0.50 22.54
N ILE A 225 16.33 0.05 23.48
CA ILE A 225 17.01 -0.74 24.52
C ILE A 225 15.96 -1.43 25.40
N PHE A 226 14.94 -0.69 25.82
CA PHE A 226 13.82 -1.25 26.60
C PHE A 226 13.09 -2.37 25.84
N GLY A 227 12.83 -2.19 24.55
CA GLY A 227 12.22 -3.21 23.70
C GLY A 227 13.06 -4.49 23.54
N VAL A 228 14.38 -4.36 23.42
CA VAL A 228 15.32 -5.50 23.39
C VAL A 228 15.33 -6.23 24.73
N PHE A 229 15.39 -5.48 25.83
CA PHE A 229 15.35 -6.04 27.19
C PHE A 229 14.05 -6.82 27.42
N PHE A 230 12.90 -6.22 27.07
CA PHE A 230 11.59 -6.86 27.15
C PHE A 230 11.52 -8.16 26.33
N THR A 231 12.06 -8.15 25.12
CA THR A 231 12.08 -9.33 24.25
C THR A 231 12.89 -10.48 24.87
N GLN A 232 14.08 -10.18 25.40
CA GLN A 232 14.98 -11.19 25.96
C GLN A 232 14.51 -11.74 27.32
N PHE A 233 13.98 -10.88 28.20
CA PHE A 233 13.59 -11.29 29.55
C PHE A 233 12.14 -11.77 29.65
N TYR A 234 11.21 -11.16 28.95
CA TYR A 234 9.80 -11.52 29.10
C TYR A 234 9.34 -12.49 28.01
N LEU A 235 9.56 -12.13 26.74
CA LEU A 235 9.02 -12.89 25.62
C LEU A 235 9.71 -14.25 25.46
N ARG A 236 11.04 -14.31 25.61
CA ARG A 236 11.79 -15.58 25.62
C ARG A 236 11.27 -16.56 26.67
N PHE A 237 11.05 -16.09 27.90
CA PHE A 237 10.50 -16.93 28.97
C PHE A 237 9.09 -17.43 28.67
N ARG A 238 8.23 -16.57 28.08
CA ARG A 238 6.87 -16.93 27.67
C ARG A 238 6.86 -18.04 26.61
N PHE A 239 7.71 -17.93 25.59
CA PHE A 239 7.80 -18.94 24.52
C PHE A 239 8.33 -20.29 25.06
N ILE A 240 9.31 -20.27 25.96
CA ILE A 240 9.83 -21.50 26.60
C ILE A 240 8.75 -22.16 27.47
N LYS A 241 7.95 -21.39 28.21
CA LYS A 241 6.85 -21.92 29.03
C LYS A 241 5.75 -22.57 28.19
N LYS A 242 5.43 -22.01 27.02
CA LYS A 242 4.42 -22.56 26.11
C LYS A 242 4.87 -23.89 25.50
N ARG A 243 6.16 -24.06 25.20
CA ARG A 243 6.73 -25.36 24.76
C ARG A 243 6.56 -26.47 25.79
N ARG A 244 6.66 -26.17 27.10
CA ARG A 244 6.52 -27.19 28.16
C ARG A 244 5.09 -27.71 28.35
N LYS A 245 4.09 -27.12 27.69
CA LYS A 245 2.68 -27.51 27.80
C LYS A 245 2.15 -28.29 26.59
N ILE A 246 2.99 -28.51 25.58
CA ILE A 246 2.70 -29.27 24.36
C ILE A 246 3.61 -30.50 24.40
#